data_AF-A0A800MWH3-F1
#
_entry.id   AF-A0A800MWH3-F1
#
_cell.length_a   1.000
_cell.length_b   1.000
_cell.length_c   1.000
_cell.angle_alpha   90.00
_cell.angle_beta   90.00
_cell.angle_gamma   90.00
#
_symmetry.space_group_name_H-M   'P 1'
#
loop_
_entity.id
_entity.type
_entity.pdbx_description
1 polymer ?
#
loop_
_entity_poly.entity_id
_entity_poly.type
_entity_poly.pdbx_seq_one_letter_code
_entity_poly.pdbx_strand_id
1 'polypeptide(L)'
;MLSMIGLLGGIGLLIYLTMRGMNLLLAAPLSAFIVAIFSGLPIFPQLAGEGEVNFLTNYMNGFAGFITSWYLMFLFGAIFGKLMEDSGAADSVSKWIIDKIGMKRAALAVVIACAVLTYGGVSLFVVAFSVYPMALSLFKEANLPRRFIPAALAFGSTTFTMTSAGSPEIQNWIPIEFLGTSPYAAWKSASLSQSL
;
A
#
# COMPACT_ATOMS: atom_id res chain seq x y z
N MET A 1 7.74 21.47 -22.25
CA MET A 1 8.18 20.12 -22.71
C MET A 1 9.31 19.56 -21.85
N LEU A 2 10.36 20.34 -21.50
CA LEU A 2 11.40 19.89 -20.57
C LEU A 2 10.87 19.45 -19.20
N SER A 3 9.88 20.16 -18.63
CA SER A 3 9.23 19.77 -17.37
C SER A 3 8.58 18.38 -17.41
N MET A 4 7.99 18.00 -18.56
CA MET A 4 7.38 16.68 -18.74
C MET A 4 8.43 15.57 -18.81
N ILE A 5 9.56 15.84 -19.48
CA ILE A 5 10.72 14.93 -19.49
C ILE A 5 11.29 14.78 -18.08
N GLY A 6 11.40 15.89 -17.34
CA GLY A 6 11.80 15.91 -15.94
C GLY A 6 10.88 15.07 -15.06
N LEU A 7 9.56 15.20 -15.23
CA LEU A 7 8.56 14.42 -14.51
C LEU A 7 8.69 12.93 -14.79
N LEU A 8 8.70 12.54 -16.08
CA LEU A 8 8.84 11.13 -16.48
C LEU A 8 10.18 10.55 -16.00
N GLY A 9 11.26 11.32 -16.13
CA GLY A 9 12.60 10.94 -15.65
C GLY A 9 12.66 10.81 -14.13
N GLY A 10 12.02 11.73 -13.39
CA GLY A 10 11.93 11.69 -11.93
C GLY A 10 11.14 10.48 -11.43
N ILE A 11 10.00 10.16 -12.07
CA ILE A 11 9.22 8.95 -11.76
C ILE A 11 10.04 7.69 -12.09
N GLY A 12 10.68 7.64 -13.25
CA GLY A 12 11.54 6.51 -13.63
C GLY A 12 12.71 6.31 -12.67
N LEU A 13 13.34 7.40 -12.22
CA LEU A 13 14.39 7.38 -11.21
C LEU A 13 13.87 6.89 -9.86
N LEU A 14 12.71 7.38 -9.40
CA LEU A 14 12.10 6.95 -8.16
C LEU A 14 11.88 5.44 -8.16
N ILE A 15 11.25 4.92 -9.22
CA ILE A 15 11.03 3.47 -9.40
C ILE A 15 12.36 2.73 -9.36
N TYR A 16 13.36 3.17 -10.13
CA TYR A 16 14.66 2.52 -10.18
C TYR A 16 15.37 2.47 -8.81
N LEU A 17 15.41 3.59 -8.09
CA LEU A 17 16.05 3.68 -6.78
C LEU A 17 15.33 2.83 -5.73
N THR A 18 13.99 2.86 -5.71
CA THR A 18 13.19 2.03 -4.80
C THR A 18 13.37 0.54 -5.10
N MET A 19 13.43 0.15 -6.38
CA MET A 19 13.73 -1.24 -6.79
C MET A 19 15.15 -1.68 -6.40
N ARG A 20 16.09 -0.74 -6.26
CA ARG A 20 17.46 -0.99 -5.75
C ARG A 20 17.53 -1.02 -4.22
N GLY A 21 16.38 -0.93 -3.53
CA GLY A 21 16.29 -1.00 -2.07
C GLY A 21 16.66 0.29 -1.35
N MET A 22 16.74 1.42 -2.05
CA MET A 22 16.93 2.71 -1.38
C MET A 22 15.68 3.09 -0.59
N ASN A 23 15.89 3.65 0.60
CA ASN A 23 14.80 4.15 1.44
C ASN A 23 14.02 5.24 0.69
N LEU A 24 12.68 5.14 0.71
CA LEU A 24 11.79 6.08 0.05
C LEU A 24 12.01 7.52 0.54
N LEU A 25 12.37 7.72 1.81
CA LEU A 25 12.71 9.03 2.38
C LEU A 25 13.91 9.70 1.70
N LEU A 26 14.84 8.92 1.12
CA LEU A 26 15.98 9.44 0.37
C LEU A 26 15.66 9.51 -1.14
N ALA A 27 14.97 8.49 -1.66
CA ALA A 27 14.65 8.41 -3.08
C ALA A 27 13.66 9.49 -3.53
N ALA A 28 12.68 9.85 -2.70
CA ALA A 28 11.67 10.86 -3.04
C ALA A 28 12.25 12.27 -3.21
N PRO A 29 13.05 12.83 -2.28
CA PRO A 29 13.71 14.12 -2.49
C PRO A 29 14.65 14.12 -3.70
N LEU A 30 15.42 13.04 -3.92
CA LEU A 30 16.33 12.93 -5.07
C LEU A 30 15.57 12.96 -6.39
N SER A 31 14.45 12.27 -6.46
CA SER A 31 13.61 12.23 -7.66
C SER A 31 12.93 13.58 -7.89
N ALA A 32 12.38 14.20 -6.84
CA ALA A 32 11.78 15.52 -6.90
C ALA A 32 12.80 16.61 -7.28
N PHE A 33 14.06 16.47 -6.86
CA PHE A 33 15.16 17.36 -7.23
C PHE A 33 15.45 17.32 -8.74
N ILE A 34 15.45 16.13 -9.35
CA ILE A 34 15.57 16.00 -10.81
C ILE A 34 14.39 16.68 -11.51
N VAL A 35 13.15 16.50 -11.03
CA VAL A 35 11.98 17.20 -11.59
C VAL A 35 12.15 18.72 -11.49
N ALA A 36 12.66 19.22 -10.35
CA ALA A 36 12.87 20.64 -10.12
C ALA A 36 13.89 21.25 -11.11
N ILE A 37 15.02 20.57 -11.33
CA ILE A 37 16.05 21.01 -12.30
C ILE A 37 15.45 21.14 -13.70
N PHE A 38 14.74 20.11 -14.16
CA PHE A 38 14.15 20.11 -15.51
C PHE A 38 12.96 21.06 -15.65
N SER A 39 12.37 21.48 -14.53
CA SER A 39 11.28 22.47 -14.48
C SER A 39 11.78 23.90 -14.32
N GLY A 40 13.10 24.13 -14.16
CA GLY A 40 13.68 25.45 -13.96
C GLY A 40 13.35 26.08 -12.60
N LEU A 41 12.99 25.26 -11.60
CA LEU A 41 12.68 25.75 -10.25
C LEU A 41 13.97 26.12 -9.51
N PRO A 42 14.03 27.30 -8.87
CA PRO A 42 15.11 27.63 -7.94
C PRO A 42 15.21 26.57 -6.84
N ILE A 43 16.42 26.05 -6.58
CA ILE A 43 16.62 24.95 -5.62
C ILE A 43 16.40 25.45 -4.19
N PHE A 44 17.01 26.59 -3.88
CA PHE A 44 17.02 27.17 -2.55
C PHE A 44 16.18 28.45 -2.50
N PRO A 45 15.54 28.76 -1.36
CA PRO A 45 14.74 29.98 -1.20
C PRO A 45 15.53 31.26 -1.50
N GLN A 46 16.83 31.28 -1.20
CA GLN A 46 17.70 32.45 -1.42
C GLN A 46 17.99 32.72 -2.91
N LEU A 47 17.74 31.74 -3.78
CA LEU A 47 17.95 31.85 -5.23
C LEU A 47 16.64 32.21 -5.97
N ALA A 48 15.52 32.25 -5.26
CA ALA A 48 14.22 32.59 -5.81
C ALA A 48 13.95 34.09 -5.67
N GLY A 49 13.28 34.71 -6.65
CA GLY A 49 12.77 36.07 -6.50
C GLY A 49 11.73 36.16 -5.38
N GLU A 50 11.50 37.37 -4.86
CA GLU A 50 10.43 37.59 -3.86
C GLU A 50 9.07 37.10 -4.40
N GLY A 51 8.48 36.10 -3.73
CA GLY A 51 7.20 35.50 -4.12
C GLY A 51 7.29 34.32 -5.09
N GLU A 52 8.49 33.94 -5.54
CA GLU A 52 8.67 32.77 -6.41
C GLU A 52 8.69 31.44 -5.64
N VAL A 53 8.17 30.40 -6.30
CA VAL A 53 8.13 29.04 -5.77
C VAL A 53 9.52 28.42 -5.92
N ASN A 54 10.08 27.89 -4.82
CA ASN A 54 11.35 27.17 -4.83
C ASN A 54 11.15 25.68 -4.46
N PHE A 55 12.11 24.85 -4.86
CA PHE A 55 12.07 23.41 -4.62
C PHE A 55 11.99 23.06 -3.14
N LEU A 56 12.91 23.59 -2.32
CA LEU A 56 13.02 23.21 -0.91
C LEU A 56 11.74 23.51 -0.13
N THR A 57 11.22 24.74 -0.23
CA THR A 57 10.00 25.16 0.47
C THR A 57 8.79 24.38 -0.04
N ASN A 58 8.64 24.18 -1.35
CA ASN A 58 7.50 23.47 -1.91
C ASN A 58 7.51 21.98 -1.50
N TYR A 59 8.66 21.32 -1.64
CA TYR A 59 8.83 19.93 -1.20
C TYR A 59 8.54 19.78 0.29
N MET A 60 9.13 20.63 1.13
CA MET A 60 8.96 20.55 2.58
C MET A 60 7.53 20.84 3.02
N ASN A 61 6.85 21.81 2.40
CA ASN A 61 5.44 22.10 2.69
C ASN A 61 4.54 20.92 2.31
N GLY A 62 4.76 20.32 1.14
CA GLY A 62 4.02 19.13 0.71
C GLY A 62 4.27 17.92 1.61
N PHE A 63 5.53 17.65 1.94
CA PHE A 63 5.92 16.55 2.82
C PHE A 63 5.38 16.74 4.25
N ALA A 64 5.57 17.93 4.85
CA ALA A 64 5.11 18.22 6.19
C ALA A 64 3.57 18.21 6.26
N GLY A 65 2.88 18.82 5.30
CA GLY A 65 1.43 18.79 5.22
C GLY A 65 0.87 17.37 5.16
N PHE A 66 1.48 16.50 4.35
CA PHE A 66 1.12 15.08 4.30
C PHE A 66 1.31 14.39 5.66
N ILE A 67 2.48 14.57 6.30
CA ILE A 67 2.72 14.00 7.63
C ILE A 67 1.65 14.52 8.61
N THR A 68 1.41 15.83 8.68
CA THR A 68 0.47 16.42 9.63
C THR A 68 -0.96 15.90 9.44
N SER A 69 -1.45 15.79 8.20
CA SER A 69 -2.80 15.30 7.92
C SER A 69 -2.98 13.82 8.25
N TRP A 70 -1.96 13.00 8.03
CA TRP A 70 -2.08 11.54 8.09
C TRP A 70 -1.41 10.90 9.33
N TYR A 71 -0.72 11.69 10.15
CA TYR A 71 0.12 11.20 11.26
C TYR A 71 -0.64 10.27 12.21
N LEU A 72 -1.78 10.73 12.74
CA LEU A 72 -2.55 9.94 13.72
C LEU A 72 -3.08 8.64 13.11
N MET A 73 -3.53 8.68 11.85
CA MET A 73 -4.00 7.50 11.15
C MET A 73 -2.89 6.46 11.00
N PHE A 74 -1.70 6.88 10.57
CA PHE A 74 -0.54 5.97 10.48
C PHE A 74 -0.06 5.49 11.83
N LEU A 75 -0.05 6.35 12.85
CA LEU A 75 0.36 5.98 14.20
C LEU A 75 -0.57 4.90 14.78
N PHE A 76 -1.88 5.13 14.78
CA PHE A 76 -2.85 4.15 15.27
C PHE A 76 -2.87 2.88 14.42
N GLY A 77 -2.76 3.01 13.10
CA GLY A 77 -2.64 1.85 12.19
C GLY A 77 -1.40 1.00 12.48
N ALA A 78 -0.26 1.63 12.70
CA ALA A 78 0.98 0.93 13.04
C ALA A 78 0.90 0.25 14.42
N ILE A 79 0.36 0.93 15.44
CA ILE A 79 0.13 0.37 16.77
C ILE A 79 -0.83 -0.83 16.69
N PHE A 80 -1.95 -0.69 15.98
CA PHE A 80 -2.93 -1.76 15.82
C PHE A 80 -2.33 -2.97 15.09
N GLY A 81 -1.64 -2.73 13.96
CA GLY A 81 -0.96 -3.79 13.22
C GLY A 81 0.07 -4.54 14.07
N LYS A 82 0.83 -3.80 14.89
CA LYS A 82 1.81 -4.39 15.81
C LYS A 82 1.16 -5.14 16.98
N LEU A 83 0.08 -4.60 17.54
CA LEU A 83 -0.69 -5.29 18.58
C LEU A 83 -1.28 -6.61 18.07
N MET A 84 -1.78 -6.65 16.84
CA MET A 84 -2.31 -7.86 16.21
C MET A 84 -1.23 -8.92 15.98
N GLU A 85 0.00 -8.48 15.65
CA GLU A 85 1.18 -9.33 15.56
C GLU A 85 1.58 -9.90 16.93
N ASP A 86 1.81 -9.02 17.91
CA ASP A 86 2.37 -9.39 19.21
C ASP A 86 1.38 -10.18 20.08
N SER A 87 0.08 -9.99 19.89
CA SER A 87 -0.97 -10.75 20.61
C SER A 87 -1.23 -12.14 20.03
N GLY A 88 -0.75 -12.45 18.82
CA GLY A 88 -1.13 -13.67 18.10
C GLY A 88 -2.61 -13.70 17.67
N ALA A 89 -3.33 -12.58 17.75
CA ALA A 89 -4.73 -12.50 17.32
C ALA A 89 -4.86 -12.76 15.82
N ALA A 90 -3.89 -12.30 15.01
CA ALA A 90 -3.85 -12.57 13.58
C ALA A 90 -3.76 -14.08 13.28
N ASP A 91 -2.95 -14.82 14.04
CA ASP A 91 -2.81 -16.28 13.90
C ASP A 91 -4.10 -17.02 14.28
N SER A 92 -4.76 -16.60 15.37
CA SER A 92 -6.01 -17.20 15.82
C SER A 92 -7.15 -17.01 14.82
N VAL A 93 -7.32 -15.79 14.30
CA VAL A 93 -8.36 -15.47 13.30
C VAL A 93 -8.12 -16.21 11.99
N SER A 94 -6.89 -16.20 11.49
CA SER A 94 -6.57 -16.89 10.23
C SER A 94 -6.72 -18.41 10.34
N LYS A 95 -6.32 -19.02 11.48
CA LYS A 95 -6.58 -20.44 11.75
C LYS A 95 -8.07 -20.75 11.74
N TRP A 96 -8.88 -19.96 12.44
CA TRP A 96 -10.33 -20.15 12.49
C TRP A 96 -10.97 -20.10 11.10
N ILE A 97 -10.57 -19.16 10.24
CA ILE A 97 -11.06 -19.05 8.86
C ILE A 97 -10.67 -20.29 8.04
N ILE A 98 -9.40 -20.68 8.13
CA ILE A 98 -8.85 -21.80 7.36
C ILE A 98 -9.52 -23.13 7.77
N ASP A 99 -9.66 -23.38 9.07
CA ASP A 99 -10.31 -24.58 9.60
C ASP A 99 -11.78 -24.67 9.18
N LYS A 100 -12.47 -23.52 9.10
CA LYS A 100 -13.90 -23.47 8.78
C LYS A 100 -14.21 -23.66 7.29
N ILE A 101 -13.36 -23.15 6.40
CA ILE A 101 -13.50 -23.33 4.95
C ILE A 101 -12.97 -24.70 4.53
N GLY A 102 -11.84 -25.10 5.13
CA GLY A 102 -11.25 -26.40 5.01
C GLY A 102 -10.59 -26.73 3.67
N MET A 103 -10.12 -27.97 3.63
CA MET A 103 -9.25 -28.56 2.61
C MET A 103 -9.73 -28.44 1.17
N LYS A 104 -11.05 -28.57 0.94
CA LYS A 104 -11.63 -28.60 -0.42
C LYS A 104 -11.43 -27.30 -1.19
N ARG A 105 -11.18 -26.18 -0.48
CA ARG A 105 -11.00 -24.85 -1.07
C ARG A 105 -9.78 -24.15 -0.48
N ALA A 106 -8.64 -24.85 -0.40
CA ALA A 106 -7.42 -24.37 0.25
C ALA A 106 -6.96 -22.99 -0.23
N ALA A 107 -6.90 -22.76 -1.55
CA ALA A 107 -6.51 -21.44 -2.08
C ALA A 107 -7.51 -20.33 -1.67
N LEU A 108 -8.81 -20.61 -1.73
CA LEU A 108 -9.85 -19.67 -1.33
C LEU A 108 -9.78 -19.36 0.17
N ALA A 109 -9.51 -20.37 1.01
CA ALA A 109 -9.36 -20.20 2.45
C ALA A 109 -8.22 -19.24 2.78
N VAL A 110 -7.07 -19.37 2.10
CA VAL A 110 -5.94 -18.43 2.23
C VAL A 110 -6.33 -17.03 1.77
N VAL A 111 -6.98 -16.91 0.62
CA VAL A 111 -7.42 -15.60 0.10
C VAL A 111 -8.36 -14.90 1.07
N ILE A 112 -9.36 -15.60 1.60
CA ILE A 112 -10.32 -15.04 2.56
C ILE A 112 -9.63 -14.70 3.88
N ALA A 113 -8.74 -15.55 4.38
CA ALA A 113 -7.98 -15.26 5.59
C ALA A 113 -7.13 -13.98 5.44
N CYS A 114 -6.42 -13.85 4.31
CA CYS A 114 -5.69 -12.63 3.98
C CYS A 114 -6.61 -11.44 3.91
N ALA A 115 -7.70 -11.52 3.14
CA ALA A 115 -8.62 -10.42 2.93
C ALA A 115 -9.25 -9.94 4.24
N VAL A 116 -9.68 -10.84 5.13
CA VAL A 116 -10.26 -10.47 6.42
C VAL A 116 -9.22 -9.77 7.31
N LEU A 117 -7.98 -10.28 7.35
CA LEU A 117 -6.93 -9.69 8.17
C LEU A 117 -6.49 -8.31 7.65
N THR A 118 -6.23 -8.17 6.36
CA THR A 118 -5.84 -6.87 5.78
C THR A 118 -6.98 -5.86 5.83
N TYR A 119 -8.22 -6.28 5.61
CA TYR A 119 -9.38 -5.38 5.76
C TYR A 119 -9.61 -5.01 7.23
N GLY A 120 -9.20 -5.87 8.16
CA GLY A 120 -9.13 -5.58 9.58
C GLY A 120 -8.04 -4.58 9.97
N GLY A 121 -7.19 -4.14 9.03
CA GLY A 121 -6.08 -3.19 9.28
C GLY A 121 -4.77 -3.87 9.69
N VAL A 122 -4.65 -5.19 9.53
CA VAL A 122 -3.40 -5.91 9.81
C VAL A 122 -2.41 -5.71 8.68
N SER A 123 -1.16 -5.40 9.03
CA SER A 123 -0.07 -5.21 8.07
C SER A 123 0.14 -6.43 7.17
N LEU A 124 0.37 -6.18 5.87
CA LEU A 124 0.71 -7.20 4.88
C LEU A 124 1.87 -8.12 5.31
N PHE A 125 2.87 -7.57 6.01
CA PHE A 125 3.99 -8.34 6.54
C PHE A 125 3.55 -9.35 7.60
N VAL A 126 2.70 -8.91 8.53
CA VAL A 126 2.13 -9.77 9.59
C VAL A 126 1.27 -10.85 8.96
N VAL A 127 0.39 -10.49 8.00
CA VAL A 127 -0.43 -11.45 7.26
C VAL A 127 0.44 -12.50 6.57
N ALA A 128 1.56 -12.11 5.96
CA ALA A 128 2.48 -13.06 5.33
C ALA A 128 3.05 -14.05 6.36
N PHE A 129 3.53 -13.59 7.52
CA PHE A 129 4.10 -14.48 8.55
C PHE A 129 3.06 -15.34 9.26
N SER A 130 1.88 -14.78 9.56
CA SER A 130 0.78 -15.48 10.20
C SER A 130 0.18 -16.53 9.27
N VAL A 131 -0.21 -16.14 8.05
CA VAL A 131 -1.00 -17.00 7.15
C VAL A 131 -0.12 -18.02 6.41
N TYR A 132 1.14 -17.71 6.11
CA TYR A 132 2.00 -18.60 5.31
C TYR A 132 2.21 -20.01 5.91
N PRO A 133 2.54 -20.18 7.20
CA PRO A 133 2.69 -21.50 7.81
C PRO A 133 1.42 -22.35 7.72
N MET A 134 0.25 -21.75 7.96
CA MET A 134 -1.03 -22.45 7.85
C MET A 134 -1.37 -22.78 6.40
N ALA A 135 -1.15 -21.84 5.47
CA ALA A 135 -1.31 -22.07 4.04
C ALA A 135 -0.42 -23.23 3.56
N LEU A 136 0.79 -23.36 4.09
CA LEU A 136 1.72 -24.44 3.74
C LEU A 136 1.19 -25.82 4.18
N SER A 137 0.68 -25.93 5.41
CA SER A 137 0.04 -27.16 5.89
C SER A 137 -1.22 -27.49 5.08
N LEU A 138 -2.08 -26.50 4.85
CA LEU A 138 -3.33 -26.65 4.09
C LEU A 138 -3.07 -27.04 2.62
N PHE A 139 -2.10 -26.43 1.95
CA PHE A 139 -1.75 -26.80 0.57
C PHE A 139 -1.12 -28.19 0.49
N LYS A 140 -0.31 -28.57 1.50
CA LYS A 140 0.27 -29.92 1.57
C LYS A 140 -0.82 -30.98 1.73
N GLU A 141 -1.76 -30.77 2.65
CA GLU A 141 -2.87 -31.70 2.86
C GLU A 141 -3.84 -31.72 1.66
N ALA A 142 -3.98 -30.60 0.92
CA ALA A 142 -4.82 -30.50 -0.27
C ALA A 142 -4.16 -31.05 -1.54
N ASN A 143 -2.92 -31.55 -1.44
CA ASN A 143 -2.09 -31.98 -2.56
C ASN A 143 -1.92 -30.89 -3.64
N LEU A 144 -1.76 -29.63 -3.21
CA LEU A 144 -1.51 -28.47 -4.07
C LEU A 144 -0.04 -28.05 -4.04
N PRO A 145 0.52 -27.56 -5.16
CA PRO A 145 1.91 -27.16 -5.22
C PRO A 145 2.14 -25.84 -4.47
N ARG A 146 3.17 -25.81 -3.61
CA ARG A 146 3.51 -24.68 -2.71
C ARG A 146 3.74 -23.34 -3.43
N ARG A 147 4.13 -23.38 -4.71
CA ARG A 147 4.37 -22.18 -5.54
C ARG A 147 3.15 -21.27 -5.70
N PHE A 148 1.95 -21.76 -5.43
CA PHE A 148 0.72 -20.97 -5.49
C PHE A 148 0.38 -20.24 -4.18
N ILE A 149 1.08 -20.54 -3.07
CA ILE A 149 0.84 -19.87 -1.79
C ILE A 149 1.14 -18.36 -1.89
N PRO A 150 2.28 -17.90 -2.45
CA PRO A 150 2.53 -16.47 -2.62
C PRO A 150 1.47 -15.78 -3.48
N ALA A 151 0.97 -16.46 -4.52
CA ALA A 151 -0.09 -15.93 -5.37
C ALA A 151 -1.41 -15.79 -4.61
N ALA A 152 -1.79 -16.77 -3.79
CA ALA A 152 -3.00 -16.70 -2.96
C ALA A 152 -2.91 -15.60 -1.89
N LEU A 153 -1.75 -15.47 -1.24
CA LEU A 153 -1.47 -14.39 -0.29
C LEU A 153 -1.59 -13.01 -0.98
N ALA A 154 -0.85 -12.80 -2.07
CA ALA A 154 -0.85 -11.53 -2.81
C ALA A 154 -2.22 -11.19 -3.40
N PHE A 155 -2.99 -12.20 -3.84
CA PHE A 155 -4.34 -11.98 -4.35
C PHE A 155 -5.29 -11.50 -3.25
N GLY A 156 -5.30 -12.16 -2.09
CA GLY A 156 -6.17 -11.76 -0.98
C GLY A 156 -5.77 -10.43 -0.34
N SER A 157 -4.47 -10.13 -0.30
CA SER A 157 -3.92 -9.01 0.46
C SER A 157 -3.57 -7.77 -0.38
N THR A 158 -2.86 -7.95 -1.49
CA THR A 158 -2.41 -6.84 -2.35
C THR A 158 -3.42 -6.51 -3.44
N THR A 159 -4.22 -7.48 -3.89
CA THR A 159 -5.21 -7.23 -4.95
C THR A 159 -6.55 -6.88 -4.34
N PHE A 160 -7.20 -7.85 -3.67
CA PHE A 160 -8.57 -7.69 -3.19
C PHE A 160 -8.68 -6.53 -2.21
N THR A 161 -7.89 -6.49 -1.15
CA THR A 161 -8.02 -5.41 -0.16
C THR A 161 -7.51 -4.06 -0.62
N MET A 162 -6.55 -3.95 -1.54
CA MET A 162 -6.15 -2.63 -2.05
C MET A 162 -7.17 -2.04 -3.03
N THR A 163 -7.96 -2.87 -3.72
CA THR A 163 -8.96 -2.41 -4.70
C THR A 163 -10.39 -2.39 -4.18
N SER A 164 -10.67 -3.05 -3.05
CA SER A 164 -12.01 -3.12 -2.47
C SER A 164 -12.40 -1.81 -1.78
N ALA A 165 -13.64 -1.37 -2.03
CA ALA A 165 -14.21 -0.19 -1.39
C ALA A 165 -14.27 -0.37 0.14
N GLY A 166 -14.02 0.70 0.89
CA GLY A 166 -14.02 0.70 2.36
C GLY A 166 -12.77 0.11 3.01
N SER A 167 -11.78 -0.35 2.23
CA SER A 167 -10.50 -0.83 2.77
C SER A 167 -9.74 0.27 3.52
N PRO A 168 -9.11 -0.03 4.68
CA PRO A 168 -8.32 0.93 5.47
C PRO A 168 -6.95 1.25 4.84
N GLU A 169 -6.63 0.70 3.67
CA GLU A 169 -5.32 0.83 3.03
C GLU A 169 -5.05 2.26 2.51
N ILE A 170 -3.84 2.75 2.77
CA ILE A 170 -3.40 4.12 2.45
C ILE A 170 -3.61 4.50 0.97
N GLN A 171 -3.45 3.52 0.08
CA GLN A 171 -3.60 3.70 -1.37
C GLN A 171 -5.05 4.04 -1.77
N ASN A 172 -6.03 3.67 -0.94
CA ASN A 172 -7.43 3.99 -1.15
C ASN A 172 -7.82 5.33 -0.49
N TRP A 173 -7.23 5.67 0.65
CA TRP A 173 -7.58 6.88 1.41
C TRP A 173 -7.00 8.17 0.85
N ILE A 174 -5.75 8.17 0.36
CA ILE A 174 -5.13 9.37 -0.19
C ILE A 174 -5.93 9.97 -1.36
N PRO A 175 -6.34 9.19 -2.39
CA PRO A 175 -7.01 9.75 -3.56
C PRO A 175 -8.40 10.33 -3.29
N ILE A 176 -9.10 9.86 -2.26
CA ILE A 176 -10.47 10.29 -1.93
C ILE A 176 -10.53 11.80 -1.64
N GLU A 177 -9.52 12.34 -0.94
CA GLU A 177 -9.43 13.78 -0.63
C GLU A 177 -9.28 14.62 -1.90
N PHE A 178 -8.47 14.15 -2.86
CA PHE A 178 -8.25 14.84 -4.13
C PHE A 178 -9.40 14.69 -5.12
N LEU A 179 -10.11 13.55 -5.07
CA LEU A 179 -11.22 13.24 -5.97
C LEU A 179 -12.58 13.69 -5.44
N GLY A 180 -12.69 14.09 -4.17
CA GLY A 180 -13.95 14.48 -3.53
C GLY A 180 -14.95 13.33 -3.42
N THR A 181 -14.47 12.08 -3.38
CA THR A 181 -15.31 10.87 -3.36
C THR A 181 -15.49 10.33 -1.94
N SER A 182 -16.38 9.36 -1.73
CA SER A 182 -16.46 8.64 -0.45
C SER A 182 -15.56 7.40 -0.42
N PRO A 183 -15.19 6.87 0.77
CA PRO A 183 -14.46 5.61 0.90
C PRO A 183 -15.11 4.39 0.23
N TYR A 184 -16.42 4.48 -0.04
CA TYR A 184 -17.20 3.44 -0.69
C TYR A 184 -17.46 3.73 -2.18
N ALA A 185 -16.87 4.79 -2.75
CA ALA A 185 -17.13 5.16 -4.14
C ALA A 185 -16.75 4.07 -5.14
N ALA A 186 -15.69 3.30 -4.86
CA ALA A 186 -15.27 2.15 -5.67
C ALA A 186 -16.20 0.92 -5.55
N TRP A 187 -17.22 0.93 -4.67
CA TRP A 187 -18.15 -0.19 -4.52
C TRP A 187 -18.97 -0.42 -5.79
N LYS A 188 -19.37 0.68 -6.47
CA LYS A 188 -20.12 0.61 -7.73
C LYS A 188 -19.31 0.05 -8.90
N SER A 189 -17.99 0.28 -8.94
CA SER A 189 -17.14 -0.30 -9.99
C SER A 189 -16.87 -1.79 -9.77
N ALA A 190 -16.73 -2.22 -8.51
CA ALA A 190 -16.59 -3.64 -8.16
C ALA A 190 -17.86 -4.46 -8.50
N SER A 191 -19.06 -3.87 -8.38
CA SER A 191 -20.32 -4.54 -8.75
C SER A 191 -20.57 -4.61 -10.27
N LEU A 192 -19.87 -3.81 -11.07
CA LEU A 192 -20.04 -3.74 -12.54
C LEU A 192 -19.22 -4.78 -13.32
N SER A 193 -18.42 -5.61 -12.65
CA SER A 193 -17.72 -6.74 -13.26
C SER A 193 -18.62 -7.96 -13.55
N GLN A 194 -19.94 -7.87 -13.33
CA GLN A 194 -20.90 -8.95 -13.62
C GLN A 194 -21.92 -8.62 -14.72
N SER A 195 -21.79 -7.50 -15.45
CA SER A 195 -22.75 -7.13 -16.49
C SER A 195 -22.14 -6.58 -17.79
N LEU A 196 -21.00 -7.14 -18.21
CA LEU A 196 -20.51 -7.11 -19.60
C LEU A 196 -20.05 -8.53 -19.97
#